data_AF-A0A957UV49-F1
#
_entry.id   AF-A0A957UV49-F1
#
_cell.length_a   1.000
_cell.length_b   1.000
_cell.length_c   1.000
_cell.angle_alpha   90.00
_cell.angle_beta   90.00
_cell.angle_gamma   90.00
#
_symmetry.space_group_name_H-M   'P 1'
#
loop_
_entity.id
_entity.type
_entity.pdbx_description
1 polymer ?
#
loop_
_entity_poly.entity_id
_entity_poly.type
_entity_poly.pdbx_seq_one_letter_code
_entity_poly.pdbx_strand_id
1 'polypeptide(L)'
;MLLAGCSASEAETTAAPEPTEAAEVAATSATESTPEPAADAPSTDIGAAGALAPEERNNLYSAPPPLSLVDGQYYYATIKTAKGDIKVQLFPQQAPKTVNNFVFLAREGFYNDTTFHRVLDGFMAQGGDPTGTGGGGPGYEFENESFPGLEFDRAGLLAMANRGPNTNGSQFFLTFGPA
;
A
#
# COMPACT_ATOMS: atom_id res chain seq x y z
N MET A 1 6.49 -2.62 8.53
CA MET A 1 6.05 -1.22 8.67
C MET A 1 4.85 -0.99 7.78
N LEU A 2 3.69 -0.62 8.34
CA LEU A 2 2.42 -0.55 7.64
C LEU A 2 2.23 0.74 6.82
N LEU A 3 1.69 0.61 5.61
CA LEU A 3 1.60 1.66 4.58
C LEU A 3 0.22 1.87 4.01
N ALA A 4 -0.64 0.85 4.07
CA ALA A 4 -1.99 0.92 3.52
C ALA A 4 -2.93 -0.09 4.17
N GLY A 5 -4.24 0.15 4.00
CA GLY A 5 -5.30 -0.84 4.15
C GLY A 5 -6.19 -0.92 2.90
N CYS A 6 -6.80 -2.09 2.67
CA CYS A 6 -7.81 -2.31 1.65
C CYS A 6 -9.21 -2.34 2.30
N SER A 7 -10.18 -1.61 1.73
CA SER A 7 -11.59 -1.74 2.13
C SER A 7 -12.26 -2.78 1.23
N ALA A 8 -12.84 -3.83 1.82
CA ALA A 8 -13.70 -4.78 1.13
C ALA A 8 -15.15 -4.32 1.32
N SER A 9 -15.86 -4.06 0.21
CA SER A 9 -17.30 -3.76 0.23
C SER A 9 -18.07 -5.07 0.37
N GLU A 10 -18.77 -5.23 1.49
CA GLU A 10 -19.71 -6.34 1.71
C GLU A 10 -21.11 -5.90 1.26
N ALA A 11 -21.77 -6.75 0.46
CA ALA A 11 -23.12 -6.54 -0.02
C ALA A 11 -24.15 -6.96 1.05
N GLU A 12 -25.06 -6.05 1.36
CA GLU A 12 -26.14 -6.22 2.33
C GLU A 12 -27.29 -7.07 1.74
N THR A 13 -27.81 -8.04 2.51
CA THR A 13 -29.11 -8.68 2.25
C THR A 13 -30.03 -8.43 3.43
N THR A 14 -31.19 -7.88 3.08
CA THR A 14 -32.25 -7.33 3.93
C THR A 14 -33.06 -8.41 4.65
N ALA A 15 -33.41 -8.18 5.92
CA ALA A 15 -34.74 -8.49 6.47
C ALA A 15 -34.91 -7.91 7.90
N ALA A 16 -35.89 -7.03 8.07
CA ALA A 16 -36.44 -6.57 9.35
C ALA A 16 -37.52 -7.56 9.87
N PRO A 17 -38.00 -7.52 11.14
CA PRO A 17 -38.84 -6.39 11.63
C PRO A 17 -38.66 -5.96 13.12
N GLU A 18 -39.22 -4.77 13.40
CA GLU A 18 -39.36 -3.94 14.62
C GLU A 18 -40.43 -4.43 15.66
N PRO A 19 -40.78 -3.70 16.76
CA PRO A 19 -40.04 -2.78 17.67
C PRO A 19 -40.33 -3.04 19.18
N THR A 20 -39.62 -2.40 20.13
CA THR A 20 -40.18 -1.87 21.42
C THR A 20 -39.18 -0.91 22.12
N GLU A 21 -39.53 0.38 22.10
CA GLU A 21 -39.53 1.42 23.15
C GLU A 21 -38.31 1.76 24.05
N ALA A 22 -37.88 3.02 23.88
CA ALA A 22 -37.35 4.02 24.82
C ALA A 22 -35.97 3.86 25.51
N ALA A 23 -35.01 4.72 25.10
CA ALA A 23 -34.57 5.86 25.91
C ALA A 23 -33.58 6.75 25.13
N GLU A 24 -33.79 8.06 25.27
CA GLU A 24 -33.15 9.21 24.62
C GLU A 24 -31.76 9.51 25.20
N VAL A 25 -30.74 9.67 24.34
CA VAL A 25 -29.62 10.60 24.57
C VAL A 25 -29.09 11.12 23.23
N ALA A 26 -28.97 12.44 23.18
CA ALA A 26 -28.53 13.23 22.04
C ALA A 26 -27.10 12.90 21.60
N ALA A 27 -26.90 12.71 20.31
CA ALA A 27 -25.66 13.03 19.63
C ALA A 27 -25.96 13.36 18.16
N THR A 28 -25.53 14.54 17.78
CA THR A 28 -25.64 15.14 16.45
C THR A 28 -25.28 14.15 15.34
N SER A 29 -26.19 14.04 14.38
CA SER A 29 -26.00 13.32 13.13
C SER A 29 -24.92 14.00 12.31
N ALA A 30 -23.80 13.32 12.09
CA ALA A 30 -22.90 13.60 10.99
C ALA A 30 -22.83 12.33 10.16
N THR A 31 -23.64 12.29 9.11
CA THR A 31 -23.53 11.32 8.02
C THR A 31 -22.18 11.53 7.36
N GLU A 32 -21.18 10.75 7.77
CA GLU A 32 -19.90 10.65 7.08
C GLU A 32 -20.14 9.93 5.75
N SER A 33 -20.51 10.71 4.74
CA SER A 33 -20.50 10.25 3.35
C SER A 33 -19.05 10.00 2.99
N THR A 34 -18.63 8.73 2.99
CA THR A 34 -17.40 8.32 2.31
C THR A 34 -17.51 8.79 0.87
N PRO A 35 -16.74 9.78 0.40
CA PRO A 35 -16.72 10.07 -1.02
C PRO A 35 -16.09 8.85 -1.69
N GLU A 36 -16.88 8.15 -2.52
CA GLU A 36 -16.36 7.27 -3.54
C GLU A 36 -15.27 8.06 -4.28
N PRO A 37 -13.99 7.63 -4.26
CA PRO A 37 -12.94 8.43 -4.83
C PRO A 37 -13.20 8.51 -6.33
N ALA A 38 -13.54 9.72 -6.79
CA ALA A 38 -13.55 10.07 -8.20
C ALA A 38 -12.25 9.54 -8.81
N ALA A 39 -12.39 8.72 -9.84
CA ALA A 39 -11.29 8.08 -10.52
C ALA A 39 -10.35 9.14 -11.12
N ASP A 40 -9.37 9.60 -10.34
CA ASP A 40 -8.19 10.22 -10.89
C ASP A 40 -7.53 9.16 -11.78
N ALA A 41 -7.38 9.48 -13.06
CA ALA A 41 -6.81 8.54 -14.01
C ALA A 41 -5.42 8.12 -13.50
N PRO A 42 -5.08 6.82 -13.50
CA PRO A 42 -3.75 6.39 -13.10
C PRO A 42 -2.72 7.12 -13.96
N SER A 43 -1.69 7.70 -13.33
CA SER A 43 -0.57 8.33 -14.04
C SER A 43 0.00 7.32 -15.04
N THR A 44 -0.20 7.55 -16.33
CA THR A 44 0.27 6.66 -17.41
C THR A 44 1.70 6.97 -17.85
N ASP A 45 2.29 8.05 -17.35
CA ASP A 45 3.68 8.39 -17.62
C ASP A 45 4.58 7.48 -16.80
N ILE A 46 5.13 6.46 -17.45
CA ILE A 46 6.11 5.54 -16.86
C ILE A 46 7.49 6.21 -16.96
N GLY A 47 8.15 6.40 -15.81
CA GLY A 47 9.49 6.99 -15.74
C GLY A 47 10.60 6.07 -16.25
N ALA A 48 11.85 6.44 -15.98
CA ALA A 48 13.01 5.87 -16.65
C ALA A 48 13.23 4.38 -16.34
N ALA A 49 12.87 3.92 -15.13
CA ALA A 49 13.07 2.52 -14.74
C ALA A 49 12.20 1.57 -15.55
N GLY A 50 10.98 1.97 -15.92
CA GLY A 50 10.07 1.13 -16.71
C GLY A 50 10.53 0.86 -18.15
N ALA A 51 11.55 1.56 -18.65
CA ALA A 51 12.18 1.28 -19.93
C ALA A 51 13.22 0.15 -19.88
N LEU A 52 13.64 -0.26 -18.67
CA LEU A 52 14.63 -1.31 -18.43
C LEU A 52 13.95 -2.65 -18.13
N ALA A 53 14.61 -3.78 -18.40
CA ALA A 53 14.15 -5.07 -17.90
C ALA A 53 14.19 -5.09 -16.35
N PRO A 54 13.30 -5.86 -15.67
CA PRO A 54 13.24 -5.87 -14.20
C PRO A 54 14.60 -6.07 -13.54
N GLU A 55 15.39 -7.07 -13.95
CA GLU A 55 16.69 -7.34 -13.35
C GLU A 55 17.72 -6.19 -13.48
N GLU A 56 17.63 -5.37 -14.53
CA GLU A 56 18.51 -4.23 -14.77
C GLU A 56 18.20 -3.06 -13.84
N ARG A 57 17.01 -3.06 -13.20
CA ARG A 57 16.62 -2.04 -12.22
C ARG A 57 17.19 -2.33 -10.83
N ASN A 58 17.84 -3.48 -10.63
CA ASN A 58 18.46 -3.79 -9.36
C ASN A 58 19.61 -2.81 -9.06
N ASN A 59 19.54 -2.16 -7.90
CA ASN A 59 20.48 -1.11 -7.49
C ASN A 59 20.54 0.11 -8.43
N LEU A 60 19.42 0.44 -9.09
CA LEU A 60 19.35 1.54 -10.07
C LEU A 60 19.57 2.94 -9.45
N TYR A 61 19.19 3.15 -8.20
CA TYR A 61 19.23 4.44 -7.52
C TYR A 61 20.29 4.46 -6.41
N SER A 62 20.97 5.59 -6.25
CA SER A 62 22.03 5.76 -5.25
C SER A 62 21.54 6.29 -3.89
N ALA A 63 20.32 6.81 -3.81
CA ALA A 63 19.77 7.41 -2.61
C ALA A 63 18.22 7.43 -2.64
N PRO A 64 17.56 7.50 -1.48
CA PRO A 64 16.12 7.70 -1.42
C PRO A 64 15.67 8.98 -2.14
N PRO A 65 14.49 8.98 -2.79
CA PRO A 65 13.97 10.17 -3.46
C PRO A 65 13.66 11.29 -2.46
N PRO A 66 13.79 12.57 -2.86
CA PRO A 66 13.34 13.69 -2.03
C PRO A 66 11.83 13.59 -1.77
N LEU A 67 11.38 14.10 -0.62
CA LEU A 67 9.96 14.14 -0.28
C LEU A 67 9.22 15.06 -1.25
N SER A 68 8.23 14.51 -1.95
CA SER A 68 7.45 15.19 -3.00
C SER A 68 5.93 15.04 -2.83
N LEU A 69 5.51 14.51 -1.69
CA LEU A 69 4.10 14.38 -1.33
C LEU A 69 3.49 15.75 -1.04
N VAL A 70 2.29 15.98 -1.56
CA VAL A 70 1.42 17.11 -1.26
C VAL A 70 0.60 16.83 -0.01
N ASP A 71 0.66 17.74 0.96
CA ASP A 71 -0.09 17.67 2.21
C ASP A 71 -1.60 17.78 1.98
N GLY A 72 -2.38 17.10 2.83
CA GLY A 72 -3.85 17.09 2.76
C GLY A 72 -4.43 16.28 1.61
N GLN A 73 -3.61 15.57 0.83
CA GLN A 73 -4.06 14.71 -0.27
C GLN A 73 -4.16 13.24 0.14
N TYR A 74 -5.12 12.54 -0.45
CA TYR A 74 -5.22 11.09 -0.38
C TYR A 74 -4.39 10.46 -1.49
N TYR A 75 -3.69 9.38 -1.17
CA TYR A 75 -2.88 8.64 -2.13
C TYR A 75 -3.42 7.22 -2.25
N TYR A 76 -3.56 6.76 -3.48
CA TYR A 76 -3.97 5.39 -3.79
C TYR A 76 -2.98 4.79 -4.77
N ALA A 77 -2.73 3.49 -4.65
CA ALA A 77 -2.02 2.73 -5.66
C ALA A 77 -2.88 1.59 -6.16
N THR A 78 -2.82 1.34 -7.48
CA THR A 78 -3.43 0.16 -8.10
C THR A 78 -2.30 -0.74 -8.59
N ILE A 79 -2.14 -1.90 -7.94
CA ILE A 79 -1.20 -2.93 -8.36
C ILE A 79 -1.93 -3.82 -9.35
N LYS A 80 -1.59 -3.70 -10.63
CA LYS A 80 -2.15 -4.53 -11.70
C LYS A 80 -1.41 -5.85 -11.75
N THR A 81 -2.12 -6.96 -11.61
CA THR A 81 -1.54 -8.30 -11.67
C THR A 81 -2.28 -9.16 -12.68
N ALA A 82 -1.67 -10.26 -13.12
CA ALA A 82 -2.35 -11.27 -13.94
C ALA A 82 -3.55 -11.94 -13.24
N LYS A 83 -3.71 -11.72 -11.92
CA LYS A 83 -4.81 -12.25 -11.10
C LYS A 83 -5.88 -11.20 -10.76
N GLY A 84 -5.74 -9.98 -11.28
CA GLY A 84 -6.64 -8.87 -11.02
C GLY A 84 -5.92 -7.65 -10.43
N ASP A 85 -6.70 -6.58 -10.25
CA ASP A 85 -6.21 -5.32 -9.73
C ASP A 85 -6.37 -5.27 -8.21
N ILE A 86 -5.31 -4.87 -7.51
CA ILE A 86 -5.30 -4.65 -6.06
C ILE A 86 -5.22 -3.15 -5.82
N LYS A 87 -6.25 -2.58 -5.18
CA LYS A 87 -6.27 -1.15 -4.83
C LYS A 87 -5.93 -0.98 -3.36
N VAL A 88 -4.98 -0.09 -3.06
CA VAL A 88 -4.54 0.19 -1.69
C VAL A 88 -4.55 1.70 -1.42
N GLN A 89 -5.05 2.09 -0.25
CA GLN A 89 -4.99 3.47 0.22
C GLN A 89 -3.71 3.69 1.01
N LEU A 90 -2.85 4.59 0.55
CA LEU A 90 -1.57 4.90 1.20
C LEU A 90 -1.77 5.93 2.33
N PHE A 91 -0.96 5.82 3.37
CA PHE A 91 -1.04 6.66 4.59
C PHE A 91 0.12 7.66 4.71
N PRO A 92 0.16 8.74 3.90
CA PRO A 92 1.29 9.66 3.82
C PRO A 92 1.53 10.46 5.10
N GLN A 93 0.52 10.65 5.95
CA GLN A 93 0.69 11.39 7.22
C GLN A 93 1.39 10.53 8.27
N GLN A 94 1.13 9.23 8.27
CA GLN A 94 1.68 8.27 9.23
C GLN A 94 3.04 7.71 8.79
N ALA A 95 3.26 7.60 7.48
CA ALA A 95 4.47 7.02 6.88
C ALA A 95 4.96 7.84 5.66
N PRO A 96 5.30 9.13 5.82
CA PRO A 96 5.59 10.03 4.71
C PRO A 96 6.78 9.56 3.85
N LYS A 97 7.88 9.13 4.45
CA LYS A 97 9.07 8.70 3.67
C LYS A 97 8.78 7.44 2.90
N THR A 98 8.01 6.54 3.49
CA THR A 98 7.74 5.24 2.90
C THR A 98 6.70 5.31 1.81
N VAL A 99 5.65 6.12 2.00
CA VAL A 99 4.67 6.42 0.95
C VAL A 99 5.36 7.16 -0.20
N ASN A 100 6.23 8.14 0.08
CA ASN A 100 6.99 8.85 -0.94
C ASN A 100 7.86 7.90 -1.77
N ASN A 101 8.59 7.01 -1.09
CA ASN A 101 9.41 5.98 -1.73
C ASN A 101 8.58 5.07 -2.65
N PHE A 102 7.46 4.54 -2.15
CA PHE A 102 6.60 3.65 -2.91
C PHE A 102 6.00 4.35 -4.14
N VAL A 103 5.49 5.57 -3.97
CA VAL A 103 4.91 6.37 -5.05
C VAL A 103 5.97 6.72 -6.10
N PHE A 104 7.16 7.13 -5.68
CA PHE A 104 8.27 7.41 -6.60
C PHE A 104 8.62 6.18 -7.44
N LEU A 105 8.90 5.04 -6.81
CA LEU A 105 9.27 3.81 -7.52
C LEU A 105 8.13 3.32 -8.44
N ALA A 106 6.87 3.44 -8.02
CA ALA A 106 5.72 3.10 -8.85
C ALA A 106 5.63 3.99 -10.10
N ARG A 107 5.79 5.32 -9.96
CA ARG A 107 5.76 6.26 -11.08
C ARG A 107 6.93 6.08 -12.03
N GLU A 108 8.09 5.69 -11.51
CA GLU A 108 9.25 5.35 -12.33
C GLU A 108 9.08 4.05 -13.12
N GLY A 109 8.03 3.26 -12.85
CA GLY A 109 7.82 1.95 -13.46
C GLY A 109 8.71 0.86 -12.87
N PHE A 110 9.33 1.11 -11.71
CA PHE A 110 10.27 0.19 -11.08
C PHE A 110 9.65 -1.19 -10.80
N TYR A 111 8.39 -1.20 -10.36
CA TYR A 111 7.64 -2.41 -10.01
C TYR A 111 7.04 -3.17 -11.19
N ASN A 112 7.08 -2.62 -12.41
CA ASN A 112 6.49 -3.27 -13.58
C ASN A 112 7.16 -4.62 -13.84
N ASP A 113 6.38 -5.64 -14.16
CA ASP A 113 6.87 -7.00 -14.45
C ASP A 113 7.69 -7.65 -13.30
N THR A 114 7.63 -7.09 -12.08
CA THR A 114 8.15 -7.76 -10.88
C THR A 114 7.18 -8.81 -10.37
N THR A 115 7.70 -9.82 -9.68
CA THR A 115 6.89 -10.94 -9.16
C THR A 115 6.67 -10.85 -7.66
N PHE A 116 5.60 -11.50 -7.19
CA PHE A 116 5.49 -11.90 -5.80
C PHE A 116 6.37 -13.14 -5.57
N HIS A 117 7.65 -12.92 -5.29
CA HIS A 117 8.66 -13.99 -5.21
C HIS A 117 8.51 -14.85 -3.95
N ARG A 118 7.74 -14.40 -2.95
CA ARG A 118 7.49 -15.17 -1.72
C ARG A 118 6.03 -15.03 -1.30
N VAL A 119 5.32 -16.15 -1.29
CA VAL A 119 3.91 -16.23 -0.86
C VAL A 119 3.80 -17.29 0.23
N LEU A 120 3.26 -16.92 1.38
CA LEU A 120 3.00 -17.79 2.51
C LEU A 120 1.51 -17.80 2.81
N ASP A 121 0.86 -18.93 2.55
CA ASP A 121 -0.58 -19.11 2.74
C ASP A 121 -0.99 -18.76 4.18
N GLY A 122 -2.06 -17.96 4.29
CA GLY A 122 -2.57 -17.47 5.57
C GLY A 122 -1.75 -16.38 6.25
N PHE A 123 -0.61 -15.98 5.67
CA PHE A 123 0.26 -14.95 6.24
C PHE A 123 0.41 -13.74 5.33
N MET A 124 1.16 -13.85 4.23
CA MET A 124 1.41 -12.71 3.34
C MET A 124 1.91 -13.11 1.95
N ALA A 125 1.81 -12.17 1.01
CA ALA A 125 2.54 -12.18 -0.25
C ALA A 125 3.52 -11.01 -0.32
N GLN A 126 4.79 -11.31 -0.58
CA GLN A 126 5.90 -10.36 -0.68
C GLN A 126 6.37 -10.22 -2.14
N GLY A 127 6.57 -8.97 -2.56
CA GLY A 127 6.99 -8.58 -3.90
C GLY A 127 7.88 -7.33 -3.88
N GLY A 128 8.01 -6.67 -5.04
CA GLY A 128 8.80 -5.44 -5.17
C GLY A 128 10.32 -5.65 -5.25
N ASP A 129 10.76 -6.89 -5.50
CA ASP A 129 12.16 -7.20 -5.85
C ASP A 129 12.30 -7.25 -7.38
N PRO A 130 13.08 -6.35 -8.00
CA PRO A 130 13.33 -6.35 -9.45
C PRO A 130 13.98 -7.64 -9.97
N THR A 131 14.74 -8.34 -9.13
CA THR A 131 15.43 -9.59 -9.49
C THR A 131 14.57 -10.84 -9.28
N GLY A 132 13.48 -10.73 -8.51
CA GLY A 132 12.66 -11.87 -8.10
C GLY A 132 13.33 -12.88 -7.15
N THR A 133 14.54 -12.60 -6.64
CA THR A 133 15.30 -13.54 -5.81
C THR A 133 14.99 -13.43 -4.30
N GLY A 134 14.37 -12.32 -3.89
CA GLY A 134 14.23 -11.88 -2.50
C GLY A 134 15.41 -11.03 -2.01
N GLY A 135 16.50 -10.94 -2.77
CA GLY A 135 17.72 -10.21 -2.40
C GLY A 135 17.88 -8.83 -3.05
N GLY A 136 17.09 -8.50 -4.08
CA GLY A 136 17.25 -7.26 -4.83
C GLY A 136 16.56 -6.06 -4.19
N GLY A 137 16.80 -4.88 -4.78
CA GLY A 137 16.25 -3.64 -4.27
C GLY A 137 16.59 -2.41 -5.14
N PRO A 138 16.26 -1.21 -4.66
CA PRO A 138 16.40 0.01 -5.44
C PRO A 138 17.83 0.56 -5.44
N GLY A 139 18.72 0.06 -4.55
CA GLY A 139 20.12 0.51 -4.42
C GLY A 139 20.38 1.39 -3.20
N TYR A 140 19.36 1.64 -2.40
CA TYR A 140 19.45 2.35 -1.12
C TYR A 140 18.58 1.68 -0.06
N GLU A 141 18.79 2.10 1.18
CA GLU A 141 17.98 1.77 2.34
C GLU A 141 17.52 3.05 3.05
N PHE A 142 16.40 2.99 3.77
CA PHE A 142 15.90 4.07 4.60
C PHE A 142 15.26 3.57 5.91
N GLU A 143 15.08 4.49 6.83
CA GLU A 143 14.58 4.28 8.19
C GLU A 143 13.16 3.72 8.26
N ASN A 144 12.84 3.09 9.40
CA ASN A 144 11.48 2.71 9.72
C ASN A 144 10.69 3.92 10.22
N GLU A 145 9.42 4.00 9.85
CA GLU A 145 8.43 4.88 10.48
C GLU A 145 7.37 3.99 11.15
N SER A 146 7.04 4.28 12.40
CA SER A 146 5.99 3.56 13.13
C SER A 146 5.02 4.58 13.70
N PHE A 147 3.74 4.25 13.60
CA PHE A 147 2.67 5.10 14.07
C PHE A 147 1.75 4.29 15.01
N PRO A 148 1.44 4.79 16.22
CA PRO A 148 0.50 4.12 17.11
C PRO A 148 -0.85 3.89 16.43
N GLY A 149 -1.38 2.66 16.50
CA GLY A 149 -2.66 2.30 15.87
C GLY A 149 -2.57 1.81 14.42
N LEU A 150 -1.37 1.78 13.82
CA LEU A 150 -1.11 1.05 12.57
C LEU A 150 -0.51 -0.33 12.90
N GLU A 151 -1.39 -1.28 13.20
CA GLU A 151 -1.04 -2.65 13.58
C GLU A 151 -1.38 -3.66 12.48
N PHE A 152 -0.75 -4.83 12.51
CA PHE A 152 -1.05 -5.93 11.60
C PHE A 152 -2.24 -6.75 12.09
N ASP A 153 -3.36 -6.08 12.31
CA ASP A 153 -4.54 -6.66 12.97
C ASP A 153 -5.52 -7.36 12.00
N ARG A 154 -5.30 -7.25 10.69
CA ARG A 154 -6.19 -7.77 9.65
C ARG A 154 -5.49 -8.04 8.31
N ALA A 155 -6.24 -8.67 7.41
CA ALA A 155 -5.84 -8.86 6.01
C ALA A 155 -5.90 -7.55 5.20
N GLY A 156 -5.23 -7.52 4.05
CA GLY A 156 -5.30 -6.39 3.12
C GLY A 156 -4.42 -5.20 3.54
N LEU A 157 -3.43 -5.45 4.39
CA LEU A 157 -2.49 -4.45 4.86
C LEU A 157 -1.21 -4.50 4.01
N LEU A 158 -0.78 -3.35 3.47
CA LEU A 158 0.47 -3.22 2.71
C LEU A 158 1.59 -2.74 3.63
N ALA A 159 2.77 -3.35 3.59
CA ALA A 159 3.91 -2.94 4.41
C ALA A 159 5.26 -3.11 3.72
N MET A 160 6.28 -2.33 4.12
CA MET A 160 7.65 -2.59 3.66
C MET A 160 8.21 -3.86 4.30
N ALA A 161 8.85 -4.67 3.45
CA ALA A 161 9.78 -5.71 3.90
C ALA A 161 11.14 -5.07 4.23
N ASN A 162 11.81 -5.57 5.25
CA ASN A 162 13.13 -5.13 5.66
C ASN A 162 13.98 -6.32 6.14
N ARG A 163 15.30 -6.09 6.27
CA ARG A 163 16.28 -7.07 6.76
C ARG A 163 16.76 -6.77 8.18
N GLY A 164 15.99 -5.98 8.91
CA GLY A 164 16.35 -5.40 10.20
C GLY A 164 15.95 -3.93 10.31
N PRO A 165 16.16 -3.30 11.48
CA PRO A 165 15.82 -1.90 11.68
C PRO A 165 16.46 -0.99 10.62
N ASN A 166 15.67 -0.09 10.04
CA ASN A 166 16.12 0.95 9.09
C ASN A 166 16.74 0.41 7.79
N THR A 167 16.22 -0.72 7.30
CA THR A 167 16.66 -1.34 6.03
C THR A 167 15.52 -1.45 5.02
N ASN A 168 14.60 -0.47 5.01
CA ASN A 168 13.52 -0.44 4.02
C ASN A 168 14.09 -0.08 2.64
N GLY A 169 13.59 -0.72 1.59
CA GLY A 169 14.03 -0.49 0.21
C GLY A 169 12.84 -0.40 -0.73
N SER A 170 12.74 -1.33 -1.68
CA SER A 170 11.61 -1.40 -2.63
C SER A 170 10.62 -2.51 -2.30
N GLN A 171 11.06 -3.55 -1.59
CA GLN A 171 10.26 -4.73 -1.33
C GLN A 171 9.12 -4.44 -0.34
N PHE A 172 7.95 -4.98 -0.64
CA PHE A 172 6.75 -4.83 0.17
C PHE A 172 6.03 -6.16 0.33
N PHE A 173 5.11 -6.25 1.28
CA PHE A 173 4.20 -7.38 1.42
C PHE A 173 2.76 -6.95 1.68
N LEU A 174 1.83 -7.81 1.29
CA LEU A 174 0.40 -7.72 1.54
C LEU A 174 0.00 -8.83 2.52
N THR A 175 -0.68 -8.50 3.61
CA THR A 175 -1.16 -9.50 4.59
C THR A 175 -2.42 -10.22 4.11
N PHE A 176 -2.52 -11.50 4.42
CA PHE A 176 -3.72 -12.32 4.22
C PHE A 176 -4.54 -12.52 5.49
N GLY A 177 -4.02 -12.06 6.63
CA GLY A 177 -4.67 -12.12 7.94
C GLY A 177 -3.87 -11.30 8.95
N PRO A 178 -4.27 -11.33 10.23
CA PRO A 178 -3.49 -10.75 11.31
C PRO A 178 -2.08 -11.39 11.39
N ALA A 179 -1.07 -10.59 11.71
CA ALA A 179 0.34 -10.99 11.74
C ALA A 179 1.06 -10.54 13.02
#